data_AF-A0A2K1LAC2-F1
#
_entry.id   AF-A0A2K1LAC2-F1
#
_cell.length_a   1.000
_cell.length_b   1.000
_cell.length_c   1.000
_cell.angle_alpha   90.00
_cell.angle_beta   90.00
_cell.angle_gamma   90.00
#
_symmetry.space_group_name_H-M   'P 1'
#
loop_
_entity.id
_entity.type
_entity.pdbx_description
1 polymer ?
#
loop_
_entity_poly.entity_id
_entity_poly.type
_entity_poly.pdbx_seq_one_letter_code
_entity_poly.pdbx_strand_id
1 'polypeptide(L)' 'CEICHQVRSNFDTLSPQLKPLSMMDLCYYWSLDFVGSLIITSHGAKYMLVMVEHFSKSIELVALL' A
#
# COMPACT_ATOMS: atom_id res chain seq x y z
N CYS A 1 0.25 37.93 -1.52
CA CYS A 1 -0.07 37.41 -0.17
C CYS A 1 0.81 36.19 0.07
N GLU A 2 1.80 36.28 0.94
CA GLU A 2 2.75 35.18 1.21
C GLU A 2 2.06 33.96 1.86
N ILE A 3 1.13 34.20 2.78
CA ILE A 3 0.29 33.16 3.43
C ILE A 3 -0.50 32.36 2.39
N CYS A 4 -1.03 33.04 1.37
CA CYS A 4 -1.86 32.44 0.33
C CYS A 4 -1.05 31.52 -0.60
N HIS A 5 0.26 31.75 -0.75
CA HIS A 5 1.14 30.87 -1.53
C HIS A 5 1.43 29.54 -0.82
N GLN A 6 1.44 29.50 0.52
CA GLN A 6 1.69 28.29 1.29
C GLN A 6 0.47 27.34 1.34
N VAL A 7 -0.74 27.89 1.27
CA VAL A 7 -2.00 27.11 1.27
C VAL A 7 -2.41 26.70 -0.16
N ARG A 8 -1.87 27.37 -1.19
CA ARG A 8 -2.16 27.04 -2.58
C ARG A 8 -1.43 25.76 -2.98
N SER A 9 -2.15 24.65 -2.98
CA SER A 9 -1.68 23.42 -3.63
C SER A 9 -1.49 23.68 -5.13
N ASN A 10 -0.30 23.34 -5.63
CA ASN A 10 0.03 23.49 -7.05
C ASN A 10 -0.31 22.19 -7.79
N PHE A 11 -1.56 22.09 -8.24
CA PHE A 11 -2.07 20.92 -8.96
C PHE A 11 -1.64 20.87 -10.44
N ASP A 12 -0.99 21.92 -10.95
CA ASP A 12 -0.53 22.00 -12.34
C ASP A 12 0.74 21.15 -12.60
N THR A 13 1.34 20.62 -11.54
CA THR A 13 2.50 19.72 -11.62
C THR A 13 2.04 18.29 -11.87
N LEU A 14 2.13 17.83 -13.12
CA LEU A 14 2.02 16.40 -13.42
C LEU A 14 3.19 15.68 -12.75
N SER A 15 2.90 14.78 -11.81
CA SER A 15 3.90 13.89 -11.26
C SER A 15 4.44 12.99 -12.39
N PRO A 16 5.77 12.89 -12.58
CA PRO A 16 6.32 12.00 -13.59
C PRO A 16 5.92 10.56 -13.26
N GLN A 17 5.36 9.85 -14.25
CA GLN A 17 5.02 8.45 -14.09
C GLN A 17 6.31 7.63 -13.96
N LEU A 18 6.52 7.06 -12.77
CA LEU A 18 7.65 6.18 -12.53
C LEU A 18 7.38 4.80 -13.13
N LYS A 19 8.42 4.20 -13.72
CA LYS A 19 8.37 2.79 -14.11
C LYS A 19 8.66 1.93 -12.89
N PRO A 20 7.85 0.89 -12.64
CA PRO A 20 8.15 -0.09 -11.60
C PRO A 20 9.46 -0.82 -11.93
N LEU A 21 10.14 -1.27 -10.88
CA LEU A 21 11.36 -2.08 -11.01
C LEU A 21 11.03 -3.39 -11.76
N SER A 22 11.96 -3.84 -12.60
CA SER A 22 11.84 -5.13 -13.28
C SER A 22 11.85 -6.27 -12.25
N MET A 23 10.86 -7.15 -12.33
CA MET A 23 10.82 -8.38 -11.53
C MET A 23 11.80 -9.39 -12.10
N MET A 24 12.66 -9.95 -11.25
CA MET A 24 13.69 -10.91 -11.69
C MET A 24 13.21 -12.36 -11.64
N ASP A 25 12.48 -12.75 -10.60
CA ASP A 25 12.04 -14.14 -10.38
C ASP A 25 10.85 -14.21 -9.40
N LEU A 26 10.32 -15.41 -9.20
CA LEU A 26 9.32 -15.74 -8.18
C LEU A 26 9.79 -15.31 -6.79
N CYS A 27 8.89 -14.71 -6.00
CA CYS A 27 9.16 -14.25 -4.64
C CYS A 27 10.19 -13.10 -4.52
N TYR A 28 10.65 -12.51 -5.63
CA TYR A 28 11.61 -11.40 -5.62
C TYR A 28 11.04 -10.09 -5.04
N TYR A 29 9.75 -9.82 -5.27
CA TYR A 29 9.12 -8.55 -4.88
C TYR A 29 7.73 -8.76 -4.30
N TRP A 30 7.48 -8.12 -3.16
CA TRP A 30 6.24 -8.21 -2.40
C TRP A 30 5.72 -6.82 -2.03
N SER A 31 4.41 -6.63 -2.13
CA SER A 31 3.71 -5.50 -1.50
C SER A 31 3.00 -5.97 -0.26
N LEU A 32 3.17 -5.21 0.83
CA LEU A 32 2.53 -5.46 2.10
C LEU A 32 1.66 -4.25 2.45
N ASP A 33 0.44 -4.50 2.89
CA ASP A 33 -0.45 -3.47 3.41
C ASP A 33 -1.33 -4.02 4.53
N PHE A 34 -1.81 -3.14 5.40
CA PHE A 34 -2.71 -3.50 6.48
C PHE A 34 -4.14 -3.10 6.14
N VAL A 35 -5.03 -4.08 6.20
CA VAL A 35 -6.47 -3.83 6.25
C VAL A 35 -6.85 -3.70 7.73
N GLY A 36 -7.06 -2.45 8.16
CA GLY A 36 -7.49 -2.12 9.52
C GLY A 36 -8.99 -1.86 9.65
N SER A 37 -9.46 -1.79 10.89
CA SER A 37 -10.87 -1.54 11.25
C SER A 37 -11.85 -2.65 10.84
N LEU A 38 -11.39 -3.90 10.86
CA LEU A 38 -12.30 -5.04 10.79
C LEU A 38 -13.08 -5.14 12.10
N ILE A 39 -14.33 -5.62 12.03
CA ILE A 39 -15.06 -6.06 13.22
C ILE A 39 -14.16 -7.07 13.93
N ILE A 40 -13.86 -6.83 15.21
CA ILE A 40 -13.00 -7.70 16.01
C ILE A 40 -13.50 -9.13 15.82
N THR A 41 -12.64 -9.97 15.27
CA THR A 41 -13.00 -11.38 15.05
C THR A 41 -13.26 -12.05 16.40
N SER A 42 -13.90 -13.22 16.40
CA SER A 42 -14.11 -14.00 17.63
C SER A 42 -12.81 -14.33 18.39
N HIS A 43 -11.66 -14.19 17.74
CA HIS A 43 -10.32 -14.48 18.28
C HIS A 43 -9.53 -13.20 18.63
N GLY A 44 -10.16 -12.02 18.58
CA GLY A 44 -9.53 -10.76 18.98
C GLY A 44 -8.72 -10.07 17.88
N ALA A 45 -8.55 -10.68 16.71
CA ALA A 45 -7.84 -10.04 15.59
C ALA A 45 -8.60 -8.81 15.08
N LYS A 46 -7.90 -7.69 14.97
CA LYS A 46 -8.43 -6.38 14.52
C LYS A 46 -7.87 -5.94 13.17
N TYR A 47 -6.72 -6.49 12.79
CA TYR A 47 -6.00 -6.14 11.58
C TYR A 47 -5.76 -7.39 10.73
N MET A 48 -5.71 -7.20 9.43
CA MET A 48 -5.28 -8.23 8.48
C MET A 48 -4.11 -7.68 7.69
N LEU A 49 -2.97 -8.36 7.75
CA LEU A 49 -1.85 -8.09 6.85
C LEU A 49 -2.14 -8.78 5.52
N VAL A 50 -2.13 -7.99 4.45
CA VAL A 50 -2.25 -8.45 3.07
C VAL A 50 -0.88 -8.40 2.44
N MET A 51 -0.43 -9.54 1.93
CA MET A 51 0.86 -9.66 1.25
C MET A 51 0.60 -10.14 -0.17
N VAL A 52 1.13 -9.41 -1.15
CA VAL A 52 0.96 -9.72 -2.58
C VAL A 52 2.32 -9.93 -3.19
N GLU A 53 2.54 -11.14 -3.71
CA GLU A 53 3.73 -11.49 -4.47
C GLU A 53 3.57 -11.00 -5.91
N HIS A 54 4.53 -10.24 -6.43
CA HIS A 54 4.32 -9.51 -7.67
C HIS A 54 4.49 -10.34 -8.94
N PHE A 55 5.20 -11.47 -8.91
CA PHE A 55 5.43 -12.29 -10.10
C PHE A 55 4.21 -13.16 -10.44
N SER A 56 3.80 -14.02 -9.51
CA SER A 56 2.68 -14.96 -9.59
C SER A 56 1.33 -14.33 -9.24
N LYS A 57 1.33 -13.15 -8.60
CA LYS A 57 0.13 -12.50 -8.05
C LYS A 57 -0.55 -13.33 -6.96
N SER A 58 0.20 -14.22 -6.28
CA SER A 58 -0.30 -14.89 -5.09
C SER A 58 -0.56 -13.88 -3.97
N ILE A 59 -1.63 -14.14 -3.21
CA ILE A 59 -2.05 -13.29 -2.11
C ILE A 59 -2.06 -14.13 -0.84
N GLU A 60 -1.35 -13.64 0.18
CA GLU A 60 -1.34 -14.23 1.51
C GLU A 60 -1.98 -13.26 2.51
N LEU A 61 -2.83 -13.81 3.37
CA LEU A 61 -3.57 -13.05 4.39
C LEU A 61 -3.22 -13.57 5.76
N VAL A 62 -2.81 -12.67 6.66
CA VAL A 62 -2.48 -13.01 8.04
C VAL A 62 -3.33 -12.17 8.98
N ALA A 63 -4.11 -12.83 9.84
CA ALA A 63 -4.86 -12.18 10.90
C ALA A 63 -3.92 -11.77 12.04
N LEU A 64 -3.99 -10.51 12.45
CA LEU A 64 -3.17 -9.92 13.51
C LEU A 64 -4.07 -9.32 14.60
N LEU A 65 -3.65 -9.53 15.86
CA LEU A 65 -4.30 -9.02 17.07
C LEU A 65 -4.26 -7.49 17.11
#